data_AF-A0A2D5AY88-F1
#
_entry.id   AF-A0A2D5AY88-F1
#
_cell.length_a   1.000
_cell.length_b   1.000
_cell.length_c   1.000
_cell.angle_alpha   90.00
_cell.angle_beta   90.00
_cell.angle_gamma   90.00
#
_symmetry.space_group_name_H-M   'P 1'
#
loop_
_entity.id
_entity.type
_entity.pdbx_description
1 polymer ?
#
loop_
_entity_poly.entity_id
_entity_poly.type
_entity_poly.pdbx_seq_one_letter_code
_entity_poly.pdbx_strand_id
1 'polypeptide(L)'
;MRPLWNLNRHPRSRAFGYSPFPLPSPFGKRKEADNPRAGVSPIPPLGLFDMSLSRSFLLLPLVLFATTSEAFAQLLRIQIKEDRQDKLEKYLTEWSGKKVIICEARDGSISLDEATKKWNYSPARNEVWIADSGDPKLVPYKLRRGELVPTNKKWVLGINGLYIKSVGWFSRDGQTFGGLSEEYGIRSEIVDEIKRERDAEKKGSAEWFRRHMRFVSANTRLHKWLESTCYVKAAEKLAKAIKKEEKIIVKQAQEYRLRAAIESIHDIETPEDLIEASREITNGIQEFAVMESTHCRIVYVTGEQGLGEDQVRGLLELAETSIDGFKIEYVDPYMDAVTFTDNIPDGLCIEYFFGPFEHKRSYEQFLEVYYKRNWGKFRDKRLEGHMSRHRLLAPHRKLSYMTLGKSSDLEGIVTHHVGHALASFQYNAGGGFEQMAWLPEAVAYHVSLEMLGRNSTHCFTYREEDVRRYRLPPKESPDLEEGVKTAMRGTREVFNAMALEEGPKIEVLALKRLFELNNADLAKGWSFYDYLCRKKGKVGQEWLRAGARFSANRNKLVSDWREVSEDLFEIEGQDVFKMIDDAWRQFARTGQDTSGG
;
A
#
# COMPACT_ATOMS: atom_id res chain seq x y z
N MET A 1 52.64 9.30 4.50
CA MET A 1 53.13 10.44 3.69
C MET A 1 51.93 11.14 3.07
N ARG A 2 51.67 12.36 3.52
CA ARG A 2 50.63 13.29 3.02
C ARG A 2 51.28 14.38 2.14
N PRO A 3 50.51 15.18 1.39
CA PRO A 3 50.78 15.64 0.02
C PRO A 3 51.20 17.12 -0.08
N LEU A 4 51.59 17.58 -1.28
CA LEU A 4 51.66 19.02 -1.61
C LEU A 4 51.16 19.36 -3.04
N TRP A 5 49.99 20.01 -3.07
CA TRP A 5 49.68 21.34 -3.62
C TRP A 5 49.84 21.71 -5.13
N ASN A 6 48.68 22.15 -5.67
CA ASN A 6 48.37 23.34 -6.48
C ASN A 6 49.03 23.63 -7.85
N LEU A 7 48.18 23.93 -8.86
CA LEU A 7 48.03 25.30 -9.40
C LEU A 7 46.88 25.45 -10.43
N ASN A 8 45.98 26.40 -10.09
CA ASN A 8 45.21 27.34 -10.91
C ASN A 8 45.24 27.25 -12.46
N ARG A 9 44.06 27.38 -13.08
CA ARG A 9 43.77 28.41 -14.11
C ARG A 9 42.25 28.52 -14.40
N HIS A 10 41.68 29.68 -14.08
CA HIS A 10 40.46 30.21 -14.72
C HIS A 10 40.74 30.59 -16.18
N PRO A 11 39.71 30.68 -17.03
CA PRO A 11 39.34 32.04 -17.48
C PRO A 11 37.83 32.30 -17.70
N ARG A 12 37.47 33.53 -17.30
CA ARG A 12 36.64 34.53 -18.01
C ARG A 12 35.14 34.30 -18.21
N SER A 13 34.43 35.14 -17.45
CA SER A 13 33.11 35.71 -17.69
C SER A 13 32.87 36.21 -19.12
N ARG A 14 31.65 35.99 -19.61
CA ARG A 14 31.00 36.84 -20.61
C ARG A 14 29.61 37.24 -20.08
N ALA A 15 29.43 38.55 -20.01
CA ALA A 15 28.17 39.21 -19.73
C ALA A 15 27.22 39.05 -20.93
N PHE A 16 25.94 38.81 -20.66
CA PHE A 16 24.86 39.10 -21.60
C PHE A 16 23.86 40.03 -20.93
N GLY A 17 23.59 41.13 -21.64
CA GLY A 17 22.82 42.27 -21.18
C GLY A 17 21.33 42.03 -21.15
N TYR A 18 20.70 42.70 -20.19
CA TYR A 18 19.29 42.98 -20.14
C TYR A 18 18.88 43.94 -21.28
N SER A 19 17.74 43.67 -21.91
CA SER A 19 16.87 44.75 -22.37
C SER A 19 15.39 44.33 -22.27
N PRO A 20 14.50 45.24 -21.85
CA PRO A 20 13.12 44.93 -21.48
C PRO A 20 12.11 45.31 -22.58
N PHE A 21 10.98 44.61 -22.67
CA PHE A 21 9.82 45.02 -23.47
C PHE A 21 8.51 44.59 -22.77
N PRO A 22 7.37 45.25 -23.05
CA PRO A 22 6.59 45.88 -22.01
C PRO A 22 5.20 45.27 -21.86
N LEU A 23 4.59 45.55 -20.70
CA LEU A 23 3.17 45.34 -20.45
C LEU A 23 2.33 46.28 -21.33
N PRO A 24 1.09 45.86 -21.66
CA PRO A 24 -0.01 46.81 -21.67
C PRO A 24 -1.23 46.32 -20.88
N SER A 25 -1.79 47.28 -20.14
CA SER A 25 -3.12 47.38 -19.55
C SER A 25 -3.36 48.91 -19.44
N PRO A 26 -4.58 49.50 -19.41
CA PRO A 26 -5.90 48.93 -19.07
C PRO A 26 -7.12 49.50 -19.88
N PHE A 27 -8.32 49.08 -19.47
CA PHE A 27 -9.66 49.72 -19.60
C PHE A 27 -10.38 49.81 -20.97
N GLY A 28 -11.59 49.24 -20.99
CA GLY A 28 -12.65 49.56 -21.96
C GLY A 28 -14.04 49.09 -21.50
N LYS A 29 -14.81 49.99 -20.88
CA LYS A 29 -16.24 49.86 -20.56
C LYS A 29 -17.11 49.83 -21.85
N ARG A 30 -18.19 49.04 -21.87
CA ARG A 30 -19.47 49.26 -22.62
C ARG A 30 -20.47 48.22 -22.11
N LYS A 31 -21.56 48.59 -21.42
CA LYS A 31 -22.82 49.29 -21.79
C LYS A 31 -23.97 48.28 -21.94
N GLU A 32 -24.91 48.38 -21.00
CA GLU A 32 -26.32 47.99 -21.13
C GLU A 32 -26.96 48.65 -22.36
N ALA A 33 -27.93 47.97 -22.98
CA ALA A 33 -29.25 48.52 -23.29
C ALA A 33 -30.15 47.49 -23.99
N ASP A 34 -31.35 47.37 -23.44
CA ASP A 34 -32.65 47.32 -24.10
C ASP A 34 -33.22 46.03 -24.74
N ASN A 35 -34.22 45.55 -24.01
CA ASN A 35 -35.43 44.80 -24.39
C ASN A 35 -36.30 45.65 -25.36
N PRO A 36 -37.19 45.05 -26.17
CA PRO A 36 -38.60 45.13 -25.75
C PRO A 36 -39.50 43.93 -26.07
N ARG A 37 -40.26 43.56 -25.03
CA ARG A 37 -41.68 43.13 -24.94
C ARG A 37 -42.54 43.21 -26.21
N ALA A 38 -43.39 42.19 -26.36
CA ALA A 38 -44.88 42.23 -26.28
C ALA A 38 -45.44 40.95 -26.94
N GLY A 39 -46.47 40.26 -26.46
CA GLY A 39 -47.41 40.45 -25.36
C GLY A 39 -48.67 39.62 -25.67
N VAL A 40 -49.59 39.58 -24.69
CA VAL A 40 -51.05 39.32 -24.84
C VAL A 40 -51.42 37.83 -25.03
N SER A 41 -52.34 37.17 -24.31
CA SER A 41 -53.22 37.44 -23.16
C SER A 41 -54.08 36.14 -22.89
N PRO A 42 -54.95 36.10 -21.86
CA PRO A 42 -55.35 34.88 -21.12
C PRO A 42 -56.82 34.42 -21.29
N ILE A 43 -57.13 33.21 -20.74
CA ILE A 43 -58.32 32.73 -19.92
C ILE A 43 -59.72 33.28 -20.31
N PRO A 44 -60.83 32.48 -20.43
CA PRO A 44 -61.51 31.74 -19.33
C PRO A 44 -62.45 30.56 -19.77
N PRO A 45 -63.42 30.04 -18.96
CA PRO A 45 -63.47 29.73 -17.53
C PRO A 45 -63.97 28.29 -17.20
N LEU A 46 -63.88 27.99 -15.89
CA LEU A 46 -64.66 27.05 -15.06
C LEU A 46 -66.04 26.59 -15.58
N GLY A 47 -66.32 25.30 -15.38
CA GLY A 47 -67.65 24.68 -15.35
C GLY A 47 -67.67 23.52 -14.36
N LEU A 48 -68.68 23.50 -13.49
CA LEU A 48 -68.90 22.61 -12.35
C LEU A 48 -69.65 21.31 -12.73
N PHE A 49 -69.54 20.31 -11.82
CA PHE A 49 -70.32 19.06 -11.67
C PHE A 49 -70.19 18.00 -12.78
N ASP A 50 -69.79 16.77 -12.45
CA ASP A 50 -70.72 15.75 -11.92
C ASP A 50 -69.98 14.46 -11.49
N MET A 51 -70.58 13.74 -10.55
CA MET A 51 -70.17 12.43 -10.04
C MET A 51 -70.46 11.33 -11.06
N SER A 52 -69.50 10.40 -11.30
CA SER A 52 -69.82 8.97 -11.37
C SER A 52 -68.57 8.09 -11.53
N LEU A 53 -68.56 7.01 -10.73
CA LEU A 53 -68.15 5.65 -11.09
C LEU A 53 -67.01 5.49 -12.12
N SER A 54 -65.86 5.00 -11.67
CA SER A 54 -65.49 3.62 -12.01
C SER A 54 -64.27 3.15 -11.23
N ARG A 55 -64.47 2.03 -10.56
CA ARG A 55 -63.43 1.13 -10.05
C ARG A 55 -62.39 0.88 -11.15
N SER A 56 -61.14 1.20 -10.88
CA SER A 56 -60.00 0.62 -11.59
C SER A 56 -58.88 0.43 -10.58
N PHE A 57 -58.76 -0.81 -10.14
CA PHE A 57 -57.63 -1.36 -9.41
C PHE A 57 -56.37 -1.16 -10.26
N LEU A 58 -55.60 -0.12 -9.96
CA LEU A 58 -54.19 -0.05 -10.33
C LEU A 58 -53.40 -0.73 -9.22
N LEU A 59 -53.26 -2.05 -9.35
CA LEU A 59 -52.18 -2.82 -8.75
C LEU A 59 -50.87 -2.30 -9.37
N LEU A 60 -50.31 -1.25 -8.79
CA LEU A 60 -48.87 -1.04 -8.84
C LEU A 60 -48.29 -2.01 -7.80
N PRO A 61 -47.60 -3.11 -8.16
CA PRO A 61 -46.66 -3.65 -7.22
C PRO A 61 -45.59 -2.57 -7.09
N LEU A 62 -45.63 -1.85 -5.97
CA LEU A 62 -44.43 -1.30 -5.37
C LEU A 62 -43.49 -2.49 -5.20
N VAL A 63 -42.72 -2.77 -6.25
CA VAL A 63 -41.48 -3.52 -6.14
C VAL A 63 -40.54 -2.55 -5.43
N LEU A 64 -40.77 -2.44 -4.12
CA LEU A 64 -39.72 -2.24 -3.14
C LEU A 64 -38.77 -3.43 -3.35
N PHE A 65 -37.94 -3.35 -4.39
CA PHE A 65 -36.58 -3.84 -4.27
C PHE A 65 -36.00 -3.00 -3.13
N ALA A 66 -36.23 -3.47 -1.91
CA ALA A 66 -35.22 -3.38 -0.89
C ALA A 66 -33.99 -4.01 -1.54
N THR A 67 -33.19 -3.18 -2.19
CA THR A 67 -31.77 -3.43 -2.37
C THR A 67 -31.23 -3.47 -0.95
N THR A 68 -31.44 -4.60 -0.28
CA THR A 68 -30.63 -4.98 0.87
C THR A 68 -29.23 -4.85 0.33
N SER A 69 -28.50 -3.84 0.79
CA SER A 69 -27.08 -3.71 0.50
C SER A 69 -26.48 -5.03 0.94
N GLU A 70 -26.21 -5.93 -0.01
CA GLU A 70 -25.54 -7.19 0.27
C GLU A 70 -24.28 -6.79 1.03
N ALA A 71 -24.17 -7.24 2.27
CA ALA A 71 -23.02 -6.93 3.10
C ALA A 71 -21.84 -7.66 2.45
N PHE A 72 -21.10 -6.92 1.62
CA PHE A 72 -19.96 -7.45 0.90
C PHE A 72 -18.92 -7.93 1.94
N ALA A 73 -18.55 -9.21 1.89
CA ALA A 73 -17.56 -9.76 2.79
C ALA A 73 -16.23 -9.02 2.61
N GLN A 74 -15.69 -8.51 3.71
CA GLN A 74 -14.44 -7.79 3.78
C GLN A 74 -13.87 -8.00 5.18
N LEU A 75 -12.55 -8.17 5.28
CA LEU A 75 -11.91 -8.42 6.57
C LEU A 75 -12.02 -7.20 7.50
N LEU A 76 -12.67 -7.43 8.63
CA LEU A 76 -12.83 -6.54 9.76
C LEU A 76 -11.83 -6.88 10.84
N ARG A 77 -11.45 -5.87 11.62
CA ARG A 77 -10.84 -6.03 12.94
C ARG A 77 -11.86 -5.62 14.00
N ILE A 78 -12.05 -6.48 14.98
CA ILE A 78 -12.91 -6.22 16.14
C ILE A 78 -12.03 -6.21 17.38
N GLN A 79 -11.92 -5.04 18.01
CA GLN A 79 -11.23 -4.93 19.30
C GLN A 79 -12.20 -5.30 20.42
N ILE A 80 -11.78 -6.22 21.28
CA ILE A 80 -12.56 -6.66 22.45
C ILE A 80 -12.12 -5.89 23.69
N LYS A 81 -13.09 -5.52 24.54
CA LYS A 81 -12.81 -4.89 25.84
C LYS A 81 -11.92 -5.79 26.69
N GLU A 82 -10.93 -5.21 27.37
CA GLU A 82 -9.89 -5.94 28.10
C GLU A 82 -10.46 -6.92 29.14
N ASP A 83 -11.52 -6.54 29.85
CA ASP A 83 -12.23 -7.36 30.83
C ASP A 83 -13.00 -8.56 30.22
N ARG A 84 -12.97 -8.71 28.90
CA ARG A 84 -13.67 -9.77 28.14
C ARG A 84 -12.76 -10.56 27.19
N GLN A 85 -11.46 -10.24 27.14
CA GLN A 85 -10.54 -10.87 26.19
C GLN A 85 -10.30 -12.35 26.50
N ASP A 86 -10.27 -12.73 27.77
CA ASP A 86 -10.16 -14.11 28.27
C ASP A 86 -11.18 -15.06 27.61
N LYS A 87 -12.41 -14.59 27.41
CA LYS A 87 -13.50 -15.39 26.80
C LYS A 87 -13.29 -15.71 25.32
N LEU A 88 -12.46 -14.93 24.63
CA LEU A 88 -12.24 -15.01 23.18
C LEU A 88 -10.75 -15.22 22.83
N GLU A 89 -9.92 -15.55 23.81
CA GLU A 89 -8.45 -15.60 23.68
C GLU A 89 -7.98 -16.41 22.47
N LYS A 90 -8.61 -17.56 22.23
CA LYS A 90 -8.27 -18.46 21.10
C LYS A 90 -8.48 -17.86 19.70
N TYR A 91 -9.14 -16.70 19.59
CA TYR A 91 -9.42 -15.98 18.35
C TYR A 91 -8.71 -14.62 18.27
N LEU A 92 -8.02 -14.21 19.34
CA LEU A 92 -7.31 -12.95 19.38
C LEU A 92 -5.99 -13.08 18.62
N THR A 93 -5.69 -12.07 17.83
CA THR A 93 -4.40 -11.82 17.21
C THR A 93 -3.92 -10.42 17.59
N GLU A 94 -2.61 -10.19 17.51
CA GLU A 94 -2.05 -8.87 17.73
C GLU A 94 -2.05 -8.05 16.42
N TRP A 95 -2.42 -6.79 16.50
CA TRP A 95 -2.44 -5.85 15.39
C TRP A 95 -2.15 -4.44 15.89
N SER A 96 -1.05 -3.83 15.46
CA SER A 96 -0.59 -2.51 15.93
C SER A 96 -0.58 -2.40 17.46
N GLY A 97 -0.02 -3.41 18.13
CA GLY A 97 0.06 -3.50 19.60
C GLY A 97 -1.28 -3.77 20.30
N LYS A 98 -2.35 -4.12 19.57
CA LYS A 98 -3.70 -4.34 20.12
C LYS A 98 -4.18 -5.75 19.82
N LYS A 99 -4.80 -6.38 20.82
CA LYS A 99 -5.49 -7.66 20.64
C LYS A 99 -6.83 -7.44 19.92
N VAL A 100 -6.99 -8.04 18.75
CA VAL A 100 -8.16 -7.94 17.89
C VAL A 100 -8.59 -9.31 17.36
N ILE A 101 -9.85 -9.42 16.93
CA ILE A 101 -10.33 -10.54 16.13
C ILE A 101 -10.37 -10.08 14.67
N ILE A 102 -9.69 -10.80 13.78
CA ILE A 102 -9.81 -10.62 12.34
C ILE A 102 -10.91 -11.55 11.83
N CYS A 103 -11.91 -10.99 11.16
CA CYS A 103 -13.12 -11.73 10.77
C CYS A 103 -13.81 -11.13 9.55
N GLU A 104 -14.77 -11.83 8.97
CA GLU A 104 -15.73 -11.24 8.02
C GLU A 104 -17.11 -11.22 8.63
N ALA A 105 -17.86 -10.12 8.43
CA ALA A 105 -19.25 -10.06 8.87
C ALA A 105 -20.09 -11.10 8.12
N ARG A 106 -20.90 -11.86 8.86
CA ARG A 106 -21.85 -12.80 8.28
C ARG A 106 -23.24 -12.15 8.18
N ASP A 107 -23.88 -12.28 7.03
CA ASP A 107 -25.29 -11.90 6.79
C ASP A 107 -25.62 -10.46 7.25
N GLY A 108 -24.67 -9.52 7.12
CA GLY A 108 -24.83 -8.12 7.51
C GLY A 108 -24.89 -7.86 9.02
N SER A 109 -24.48 -8.82 9.86
CA SER A 109 -24.47 -8.70 11.32
C SER A 109 -23.67 -7.50 11.85
N ILE A 110 -22.66 -7.08 11.07
CA ILE A 110 -21.86 -5.88 11.29
C ILE A 110 -21.77 -5.15 9.96
N SER A 111 -22.12 -3.87 9.94
CA SER A 111 -22.13 -3.04 8.73
C SER A 111 -21.66 -1.62 9.02
N LEU A 112 -21.12 -0.94 8.02
CA LEU A 112 -20.77 0.48 8.10
C LEU A 112 -21.91 1.31 7.50
N ASP A 113 -22.45 2.25 8.27
CA ASP A 113 -23.30 3.30 7.72
C ASP A 113 -22.41 4.31 6.99
N GLU A 114 -22.57 4.40 5.67
CA GLU A 114 -21.76 5.27 4.83
C GLU A 114 -22.04 6.76 5.05
N ALA A 115 -23.24 7.13 5.46
CA ALA A 115 -23.62 8.53 5.69
C ALA A 115 -23.02 9.04 7.01
N THR A 116 -23.08 8.21 8.06
CA THR A 116 -22.59 8.59 9.39
C THR A 116 -21.16 8.14 9.67
N LYS A 117 -20.60 7.26 8.83
CA LYS A 117 -19.32 6.58 9.02
C LYS A 117 -19.24 5.81 10.35
N LYS A 118 -20.38 5.32 10.84
CA LYS A 118 -20.48 4.54 12.09
C LYS A 118 -20.75 3.07 11.82
N TRP A 119 -20.12 2.22 12.61
CA TRP A 119 -20.37 0.78 12.58
C TRP A 119 -21.66 0.43 13.32
N ASN A 120 -22.54 -0.31 12.65
CA ASN A 120 -23.79 -0.84 13.18
C ASN A 120 -23.61 -2.33 13.49
N TYR A 121 -24.00 -2.73 14.70
CA TYR A 121 -24.01 -4.12 15.15
C TYR A 121 -24.97 -4.28 16.33
N SER A 122 -25.50 -5.49 16.52
CA SER A 122 -26.44 -5.82 17.59
C SER A 122 -25.75 -5.86 18.95
N PRO A 123 -26.36 -5.33 20.04
CA PRO A 123 -25.82 -5.47 21.39
C PRO A 123 -25.86 -6.93 21.88
N ALA A 124 -26.74 -7.77 21.34
CA ALA A 124 -26.94 -9.13 21.82
C ALA A 124 -25.94 -10.13 21.24
N ARG A 125 -25.93 -10.29 19.91
CA ARG A 125 -25.09 -11.26 19.21
C ARG A 125 -24.86 -10.83 17.76
N ASN A 126 -23.61 -10.90 17.34
CA ASN A 126 -23.15 -10.63 15.99
C ASN A 126 -22.40 -11.86 15.49
N GLU A 127 -22.79 -12.40 14.35
CA GLU A 127 -22.13 -13.58 13.78
C GLU A 127 -21.06 -13.17 12.78
N VAL A 128 -19.88 -13.75 12.90
CA VAL A 128 -18.75 -13.48 12.01
C VAL A 128 -18.10 -14.79 11.57
N TRP A 129 -17.53 -14.77 10.37
CA TRP A 129 -16.65 -15.82 9.87
C TRP A 129 -15.26 -15.67 10.48
N ILE A 130 -14.63 -16.78 10.82
CA ILE A 130 -13.26 -16.84 11.34
C ILE A 130 -12.46 -17.93 10.62
N ALA A 131 -11.18 -17.66 10.35
CA ALA A 131 -10.29 -18.62 9.71
C ALA A 131 -9.70 -19.65 10.68
N ASP A 132 -9.17 -20.75 10.14
CA ASP A 132 -8.28 -21.64 10.88
C ASP A 132 -6.90 -20.99 10.99
N SER A 133 -6.53 -20.53 12.20
CA SER A 133 -5.23 -19.89 12.40
C SER A 133 -4.04 -20.81 12.12
N GLY A 134 -4.25 -22.13 12.01
CA GLY A 134 -3.21 -23.13 11.78
C GLY A 134 -3.14 -23.71 10.37
N ASP A 135 -4.12 -23.39 9.51
CA ASP A 135 -4.18 -23.84 8.11
C ASP A 135 -4.76 -22.74 7.19
N PRO A 136 -3.89 -21.93 6.57
CA PRO A 136 -4.31 -20.85 5.70
C PRO A 136 -5.02 -21.28 4.41
N LYS A 137 -4.99 -22.57 4.04
CA LYS A 137 -5.68 -23.09 2.85
C LYS A 137 -7.17 -23.36 3.09
N LEU A 138 -7.62 -23.31 4.35
CA LEU A 138 -9.00 -23.59 4.73
C LEU A 138 -9.84 -22.32 4.73
N VAL A 139 -10.68 -22.18 3.71
CA VAL A 139 -11.70 -21.12 3.65
C VAL A 139 -12.89 -21.51 4.55
N PRO A 140 -13.39 -20.59 5.42
CA PRO A 140 -14.42 -20.91 6.41
C PRO A 140 -15.82 -21.15 5.84
N TYR A 141 -16.03 -20.82 4.55
CA TYR A 141 -17.29 -20.93 3.84
C TYR A 141 -17.09 -21.48 2.42
N LYS A 142 -18.20 -21.89 1.81
CA LYS A 142 -18.30 -22.24 0.39
C LYS A 142 -19.59 -21.67 -0.19
N LEU A 143 -19.60 -21.42 -1.50
CA LEU A 143 -20.81 -20.99 -2.20
C LEU A 143 -21.73 -22.20 -2.43
N ARG A 144 -23.01 -22.07 -2.10
CA ARG A 144 -24.05 -23.06 -2.40
C ARG A 144 -25.32 -22.33 -2.79
N ARG A 145 -25.77 -22.52 -4.04
CA ARG A 145 -26.96 -21.84 -4.60
C ARG A 145 -26.92 -20.31 -4.45
N GLY A 146 -25.75 -19.71 -4.68
CA GLY A 146 -25.55 -18.26 -4.55
C GLY A 146 -25.35 -17.74 -3.12
N GLU A 147 -25.47 -18.60 -2.10
CA GLU A 147 -25.28 -18.20 -0.69
C GLU A 147 -23.99 -18.77 -0.09
N LEU A 148 -23.36 -18.01 0.80
CA LEU A 148 -22.21 -18.47 1.58
C LEU A 148 -22.68 -19.36 2.72
N VAL A 149 -22.31 -20.64 2.67
CA VAL A 149 -22.59 -21.61 3.73
C VAL A 149 -21.32 -22.02 4.45
N PRO A 150 -21.37 -22.26 5.78
CA PRO A 150 -20.20 -22.65 6.55
C PRO A 150 -19.63 -23.98 6.03
N THR A 151 -18.31 -24.07 5.85
CA THR A 151 -17.65 -25.37 5.63
C THR A 151 -17.67 -26.21 6.91
N ASN A 152 -17.63 -25.54 8.07
CA ASN A 152 -17.82 -26.14 9.38
C ASN A 152 -18.44 -25.12 10.34
N LYS A 153 -19.35 -25.55 11.23
CA LYS A 153 -19.99 -24.67 12.23
C LYS A 153 -18.99 -24.00 13.16
N LYS A 154 -17.83 -24.59 13.43
CA LYS A 154 -16.78 -24.00 14.28
C LYS A 154 -16.16 -22.72 13.70
N TRP A 155 -16.36 -22.46 12.40
CA TRP A 155 -15.87 -21.27 11.69
C TRP A 155 -16.82 -20.08 11.75
N VAL A 156 -17.94 -20.23 12.46
CA VAL A 156 -18.86 -19.14 12.76
C VAL A 156 -18.74 -18.80 14.24
N LEU A 157 -18.33 -17.57 14.53
CA LEU A 157 -18.21 -17.04 15.88
C LEU A 157 -19.36 -16.08 16.18
N GLY A 158 -20.06 -16.30 17.30
CA GLY A 158 -21.01 -15.34 17.84
C GLY A 158 -20.32 -14.42 18.86
N ILE A 159 -20.32 -13.12 18.60
CA ILE A 159 -19.73 -12.09 19.47
C ILE A 159 -20.86 -11.28 20.10
N ASN A 160 -20.88 -11.17 21.42
CA ASN A 160 -21.80 -10.27 22.12
C ASN A 160 -21.38 -8.81 21.85
N GLY A 161 -22.29 -7.98 21.35
CA GLY A 161 -21.99 -6.60 20.99
C GLY A 161 -21.50 -5.73 22.15
N LEU A 162 -21.90 -6.07 23.39
CA LEU A 162 -21.42 -5.38 24.59
C LEU A 162 -19.93 -5.62 24.87
N TYR A 163 -19.32 -6.65 24.28
CA TYR A 163 -17.89 -6.96 24.43
C TYR A 163 -17.03 -6.19 23.42
N ILE A 164 -17.64 -5.63 22.38
CA ILE A 164 -16.95 -4.88 21.33
C ILE A 164 -16.54 -3.51 21.89
N LYS A 165 -15.23 -3.22 21.85
CA LYS A 165 -14.65 -1.89 22.14
C LYS A 165 -14.66 -1.02 20.89
N SER A 166 -14.28 -1.59 19.75
CA SER A 166 -14.32 -0.91 18.46
C SER A 166 -14.37 -1.91 17.30
N VAL A 167 -14.90 -1.47 16.16
CA VAL A 167 -14.83 -2.17 14.88
C VAL A 167 -14.08 -1.28 13.90
N GLY A 168 -13.28 -1.87 13.03
CA GLY A 168 -12.65 -1.17 11.93
C GLY A 168 -12.33 -2.11 10.79
N TRP A 169 -11.87 -1.54 9.68
CA TRP A 169 -11.31 -2.31 8.58
C TRP A 169 -9.97 -2.90 9.00
N PHE A 170 -9.77 -4.20 8.71
CA PHE A 170 -8.44 -4.81 8.71
C PHE A 170 -7.75 -4.57 7.37
N SER A 171 -8.48 -4.74 6.27
CA SER A 171 -8.05 -4.39 4.91
C SER A 171 -9.15 -3.65 4.18
N ARG A 172 -8.84 -2.50 3.55
CA ARG A 172 -9.79 -1.69 2.78
C ARG A 172 -9.95 -2.13 1.33
N ASP A 173 -9.05 -2.96 0.83
CA ASP A 173 -8.89 -3.27 -0.59
C ASP A 173 -9.73 -4.48 -1.07
N GLY A 174 -10.75 -4.85 -0.30
CA GLY A 174 -11.64 -5.97 -0.64
C GLY A 174 -11.09 -7.36 -0.29
N GLN A 175 -10.07 -7.44 0.58
CA GLN A 175 -9.52 -8.72 1.01
C GLN A 175 -10.56 -9.57 1.77
N THR A 176 -10.54 -10.87 1.48
CA THR A 176 -11.37 -11.92 2.09
C THR A 176 -10.52 -13.10 2.55
N PHE A 177 -11.08 -14.02 3.33
CA PHE A 177 -10.45 -15.30 3.68
C PHE A 177 -10.24 -16.18 2.46
N GLY A 178 -11.13 -16.11 1.46
CA GLY A 178 -10.91 -16.73 0.15
C GLY A 178 -9.64 -16.18 -0.51
N GLY A 179 -9.54 -14.85 -0.62
CA GLY A 179 -8.38 -14.18 -1.20
C GLY A 179 -7.08 -14.40 -0.42
N LEU A 180 -7.12 -14.44 0.91
CA LEU A 180 -5.96 -14.79 1.73
C LEU A 180 -5.51 -16.25 1.50
N SER A 181 -6.46 -17.18 1.37
CA SER A 181 -6.14 -18.59 1.10
C SER A 181 -5.46 -18.77 -0.25
N GLU A 182 -5.91 -18.05 -1.27
CA GLU A 182 -5.31 -18.07 -2.61
C GLU A 182 -3.92 -17.43 -2.60
N GLU A 183 -3.78 -16.25 -1.99
CA GLU A 183 -2.48 -15.57 -1.84
C GLU A 183 -1.47 -16.46 -1.11
N TYR A 184 -1.90 -17.21 -0.09
CA TYR A 184 -1.05 -18.19 0.58
C TYR A 184 -0.61 -19.32 -0.36
N GLY A 185 -1.51 -19.80 -1.22
CA GLY A 185 -1.20 -20.79 -2.26
C GLY A 185 -0.07 -20.30 -3.18
N ILE A 186 -0.27 -19.12 -3.78
CA ILE A 186 0.72 -18.46 -4.67
C ILE A 186 2.06 -18.28 -3.94
N ARG A 187 2.05 -17.76 -2.71
CA ARG A 187 3.29 -17.57 -1.92
C ARG A 187 3.99 -18.89 -1.60
N SER A 188 3.23 -19.95 -1.31
CA SER A 188 3.81 -21.27 -1.03
C SER A 188 4.48 -21.85 -2.28
N GLU A 189 3.86 -21.70 -3.45
CA GLU A 189 4.41 -22.17 -4.73
C GLU A 189 5.72 -21.45 -5.09
N ILE A 190 5.80 -20.14 -4.86
CA ILE A 190 7.04 -19.37 -5.03
C ILE A 190 8.14 -19.89 -4.11
N VAL A 191 7.83 -20.13 -2.83
CA VAL A 191 8.79 -20.68 -1.87
C VAL A 191 9.27 -22.06 -2.33
N ASP A 192 8.37 -22.91 -2.82
CA ASP A 192 8.69 -24.23 -3.35
C ASP A 192 9.51 -24.17 -4.65
N GLU A 193 9.27 -23.18 -5.52
CA GLU A 193 10.08 -22.92 -6.71
C GLU A 193 11.50 -22.49 -6.35
N ILE A 194 11.67 -21.51 -5.45
CA ILE A 194 12.99 -21.07 -4.97
C ILE A 194 13.73 -22.23 -4.28
N LYS A 195 12.99 -23.10 -3.58
CA LYS A 195 13.56 -24.32 -3.00
C LYS A 195 14.05 -25.29 -4.07
N ARG A 196 13.25 -25.55 -5.12
CA ARG A 196 13.65 -26.42 -6.25
C ARG A 196 14.88 -25.86 -6.96
N GLU A 197 14.90 -24.56 -7.21
CA GLU A 197 16.06 -23.85 -7.75
C GLU A 197 17.32 -24.06 -6.88
N ARG A 198 17.20 -23.89 -5.56
CA ARG A 198 18.29 -24.15 -4.61
C ARG A 198 18.76 -25.60 -4.69
N ASP A 199 17.84 -26.55 -4.66
CA ASP A 199 18.14 -27.98 -4.60
C ASP A 199 18.72 -28.52 -5.92
N ALA A 200 18.53 -27.80 -7.03
CA ALA A 200 19.18 -28.09 -8.31
C ALA A 200 20.69 -27.75 -8.32
N GLU A 201 21.14 -26.86 -7.44
CA GLU A 201 22.54 -26.48 -7.32
C GLU A 201 23.33 -27.43 -6.43
N LYS A 202 24.64 -27.55 -6.67
CA LYS A 202 25.51 -28.37 -5.81
C LYS A 202 25.57 -27.78 -4.40
N LYS A 203 25.08 -28.52 -3.41
CA LYS A 203 25.13 -28.13 -1.99
C LYS A 203 26.54 -27.70 -1.57
N GLY A 204 26.63 -26.51 -0.95
CA GLY A 204 27.88 -25.90 -0.52
C GLY A 204 28.61 -25.07 -1.58
N SER A 205 28.12 -25.03 -2.83
CA SER A 205 28.60 -24.07 -3.83
C SER A 205 28.14 -22.64 -3.52
N ALA A 206 28.83 -21.64 -4.06
CA ALA A 206 28.45 -20.23 -3.91
C ALA A 206 27.01 -19.96 -4.42
N GLU A 207 26.64 -20.58 -5.55
CA GLU A 207 25.30 -20.44 -6.11
C GLU A 207 24.23 -21.10 -5.24
N TRP A 208 24.50 -22.30 -4.72
CA TRP A 208 23.60 -22.95 -3.78
C TRP A 208 23.33 -22.08 -2.55
N PHE A 209 24.37 -21.45 -2.00
CA PHE A 209 24.22 -20.54 -0.87
C PHE A 209 23.40 -19.29 -1.22
N ARG A 210 23.65 -18.68 -2.37
CA ARG A 210 22.86 -17.53 -2.86
C ARG A 210 21.37 -17.89 -2.98
N ARG A 211 21.05 -19.03 -3.57
CA ARG A 211 19.65 -19.51 -3.68
C ARG A 211 19.06 -19.89 -2.33
N HIS A 212 19.86 -20.45 -1.43
CA HIS A 212 19.42 -20.76 -0.07
C HIS A 212 19.12 -19.50 0.75
N MET A 213 19.86 -18.40 0.56
CA MET A 213 19.51 -17.09 1.14
C MET A 213 18.17 -16.57 0.63
N ARG A 214 17.92 -16.65 -0.68
CA ARG A 214 16.61 -16.31 -1.26
C ARG A 214 15.50 -17.18 -0.67
N PHE A 215 15.75 -18.48 -0.49
CA PHE A 215 14.79 -19.39 0.14
C PHE A 215 14.46 -19.00 1.58
N VAL A 216 15.46 -18.69 2.41
CA VAL A 216 15.23 -18.24 3.79
C VAL A 216 14.50 -16.92 3.81
N SER A 217 14.91 -15.94 2.99
CA SER A 217 14.23 -14.64 2.88
C SER A 217 12.77 -14.78 2.46
N ALA A 218 12.47 -15.63 1.46
CA ALA A 218 11.10 -15.89 1.02
C ALA A 218 10.24 -16.51 2.14
N ASN A 219 10.79 -17.44 2.93
CA ASN A 219 10.10 -17.99 4.10
C ASN A 219 9.90 -16.93 5.19
N THR A 220 10.88 -16.06 5.45
CA THR A 220 10.76 -14.96 6.42
C THR A 220 9.67 -13.97 6.03
N ARG A 221 9.55 -13.63 4.74
CA ARG A 221 8.44 -12.80 4.22
C ARG A 221 7.09 -13.52 4.39
N LEU A 222 7.00 -14.80 4.03
CA LEU A 222 5.79 -15.60 4.24
C LEU A 222 5.41 -15.68 5.73
N HIS A 223 6.39 -15.82 6.62
CA HIS A 223 6.19 -15.77 8.06
C HIS A 223 5.59 -14.43 8.51
N LYS A 224 6.17 -13.30 8.07
CA LYS A 224 5.65 -11.97 8.41
C LYS A 224 4.25 -11.72 7.85
N TRP A 225 3.96 -12.24 6.66
CA TRP A 225 2.61 -12.21 6.09
C TRP A 225 1.61 -13.04 6.91
N LEU A 226 1.99 -14.22 7.40
CA LEU A 226 1.14 -15.04 8.26
C LEU A 226 0.91 -14.40 9.64
N GLU A 227 1.95 -13.81 10.22
CA GLU A 227 1.93 -13.13 11.51
C GLU A 227 1.03 -11.88 11.49
N SER A 228 1.10 -11.10 10.40
CA SER A 228 0.33 -9.86 10.23
C SER A 228 -1.15 -10.06 9.85
N THR A 229 -1.57 -11.30 9.63
CA THR A 229 -2.95 -11.67 9.29
C THR A 229 -3.60 -12.42 10.46
N CYS A 230 -4.38 -13.48 10.22
CA CYS A 230 -5.06 -14.27 11.24
C CYS A 230 -4.41 -15.65 11.47
N TYR A 231 -3.25 -15.90 10.86
CA TYR A 231 -2.65 -17.24 10.76
C TYR A 231 -1.47 -17.45 11.72
N VAL A 232 -1.60 -16.95 12.95
CA VAL A 232 -0.53 -16.97 13.98
C VAL A 232 0.05 -18.36 14.22
N LYS A 233 -0.78 -19.41 14.29
CA LYS A 233 -0.27 -20.79 14.50
C LYS A 233 0.48 -21.34 13.30
N ALA A 234 0.11 -20.94 12.09
CA ALA A 234 0.87 -21.28 10.89
C ALA A 234 2.22 -20.52 10.87
N ALA A 235 2.22 -19.24 11.27
CA ALA A 235 3.45 -18.46 11.45
C ALA A 235 4.41 -19.14 12.44
N GLU A 236 3.94 -19.52 13.63
CA GLU A 236 4.75 -20.22 14.65
C GLU A 236 5.38 -21.52 14.14
N LYS A 237 4.64 -22.30 13.34
CA LYS A 237 5.17 -23.52 12.70
C LYS A 237 6.28 -23.18 11.71
N LEU A 238 6.07 -22.15 10.88
CA LEU A 238 7.05 -21.71 9.89
C LEU A 238 8.31 -21.13 10.53
N ALA A 239 8.18 -20.36 11.61
CA ALA A 239 9.31 -19.82 12.37
C ALA A 239 10.29 -20.91 12.83
N LYS A 240 9.76 -22.06 13.28
CA LYS A 240 10.58 -23.23 13.66
C LYS A 240 11.31 -23.85 12.47
N ALA A 241 10.73 -23.79 11.27
CA ALA A 241 11.37 -24.28 10.05
C ALA A 241 12.47 -23.30 9.59
N ILE A 242 12.19 -21.99 9.58
CA ILE A 242 13.17 -20.93 9.27
C ILE A 242 14.41 -21.07 10.17
N LYS A 243 14.21 -21.17 11.49
CA LYS A 243 15.33 -21.33 12.45
C LYS A 243 16.20 -22.57 12.20
N LYS A 244 15.67 -23.60 11.56
CA LYS A 244 16.48 -24.78 11.17
C LYS A 244 17.31 -24.50 9.92
N GLU A 245 16.75 -23.80 8.95
CA GLU A 245 17.44 -23.43 7.71
C GLU A 245 18.51 -22.36 7.97
N GLU A 246 18.23 -21.36 8.81
CA GLU A 246 19.18 -20.33 9.27
C GLU A 246 20.46 -20.94 9.86
N LYS A 247 20.35 -22.04 10.61
CA LYS A 247 21.53 -22.74 11.17
C LYS A 247 22.51 -23.24 10.11
N ILE A 248 22.07 -23.41 8.86
CA ILE A 248 22.92 -23.85 7.76
C ILE A 248 23.77 -22.68 7.23
N ILE A 249 23.35 -21.43 7.45
CA ILE A 249 23.95 -20.21 6.89
C ILE A 249 24.95 -19.53 7.85
N VAL A 250 25.20 -20.09 9.05
CA VAL A 250 25.99 -19.51 10.17
C VAL A 250 27.46 -19.14 9.86
N LYS A 251 27.88 -19.03 8.59
CA LYS A 251 29.18 -18.50 8.15
C LYS A 251 29.12 -17.46 7.02
N GLN A 252 27.96 -16.96 6.57
CA GLN A 252 27.87 -16.00 5.44
C GLN A 252 27.39 -14.60 5.80
N ALA A 253 28.04 -13.58 5.21
CA ALA A 253 27.86 -12.15 5.50
C ALA A 253 26.43 -11.60 5.34
N GLN A 254 25.57 -12.21 4.51
CA GLN A 254 24.23 -11.67 4.23
C GLN A 254 23.21 -11.97 5.33
N GLU A 255 23.21 -13.16 5.95
CA GLU A 255 22.38 -13.40 7.14
C GLU A 255 22.88 -12.58 8.34
N TYR A 256 24.20 -12.35 8.42
CA TYR A 256 24.75 -11.38 9.35
C TYR A 256 24.26 -9.96 9.08
N ARG A 257 23.92 -9.57 7.84
CA ARG A 257 23.41 -8.23 7.51
C ARG A 257 22.08 -7.96 8.20
N LEU A 258 21.07 -8.80 7.98
CA LEU A 258 19.75 -8.62 8.63
C LEU A 258 19.85 -8.77 10.15
N ARG A 259 20.58 -9.78 10.63
CA ARG A 259 20.75 -9.99 12.07
C ARG A 259 21.44 -8.79 12.73
N ALA A 260 22.53 -8.29 12.16
CA ALA A 260 23.21 -7.10 12.66
C ALA A 260 22.31 -5.86 12.62
N ALA A 261 21.50 -5.71 11.56
CA ALA A 261 20.55 -4.61 11.46
C ALA A 261 19.47 -4.65 12.56
N ILE A 262 18.94 -5.84 12.87
CA ILE A 262 17.99 -6.02 13.99
C ILE A 262 18.68 -5.83 15.34
N GLU A 263 19.86 -6.41 15.54
CA GLU A 263 20.64 -6.28 16.78
C GLU A 263 21.10 -4.83 17.02
N SER A 264 21.15 -4.00 15.98
CA SER A 264 21.47 -2.57 16.08
C SER A 264 20.33 -1.71 16.66
N ILE A 265 19.14 -2.28 16.94
CA ILE A 265 18.01 -1.51 17.47
C ILE A 265 18.26 -1.07 18.92
N HIS A 266 18.42 0.24 19.13
CA HIS A 266 18.67 0.84 20.44
C HIS A 266 18.01 2.22 20.57
N ASP A 267 17.81 2.65 21.82
CA ASP A 267 17.36 4.01 22.13
C ASP A 267 18.51 5.01 21.98
N ILE A 268 18.19 6.20 21.49
CA ILE A 268 19.11 7.32 21.46
C ILE A 268 18.54 8.49 22.28
N GLU A 269 19.43 9.35 22.77
CA GLU A 269 19.02 10.53 23.53
C GLU A 269 18.08 11.42 22.69
N THR A 270 16.94 11.79 23.27
CA THR A 270 15.98 12.67 22.62
C THR A 270 16.64 14.02 22.33
N PRO A 271 16.69 14.47 21.06
CA PRO A 271 17.37 15.71 20.70
C PRO A 271 16.86 16.93 21.48
N GLU A 272 17.76 17.79 21.95
CA GLU A 272 17.42 18.98 22.73
C GLU A 272 16.45 19.92 21.99
N ASP A 273 16.61 20.06 20.67
CA ASP A 273 15.74 20.85 19.81
C ASP A 273 14.35 20.25 19.63
N LEU A 274 14.20 18.93 19.75
CA LEU A 274 12.89 18.26 19.81
C LEU A 274 12.21 18.50 21.17
N ILE A 275 12.97 18.48 22.26
CA ILE A 275 12.47 18.79 23.60
C ILE A 275 12.01 20.25 23.65
N GLU A 276 12.80 21.18 23.11
CA GLU A 276 12.43 22.59 23.00
C GLU A 276 11.18 22.78 22.14
N ALA A 277 11.13 22.14 20.97
CA ALA A 277 9.95 22.18 20.11
C ALA A 277 8.70 21.64 20.83
N SER A 278 8.81 20.59 21.64
CA SER A 278 7.68 20.08 22.42
C SER A 278 7.21 21.08 23.49
N ARG A 279 8.15 21.75 24.16
CA ARG A 279 7.83 22.84 25.12
C ARG A 279 7.11 23.99 24.43
N GLU A 280 7.55 24.41 23.26
CA GLU A 280 6.93 25.50 22.49
C GLU A 280 5.53 25.12 21.96
N ILE A 281 5.40 23.93 21.37
CA ILE A 281 4.20 23.53 20.62
C ILE A 281 3.12 22.96 21.53
N THR A 282 3.51 22.19 22.54
CA THR A 282 2.59 21.41 23.39
C THR A 282 2.65 21.80 24.86
N ASN A 283 3.37 22.88 25.21
CA ASN A 283 3.68 23.25 26.60
C ASN A 283 4.37 22.11 27.39
N GLY A 284 5.11 21.24 26.68
CA GLY A 284 5.79 20.09 27.28
C GLY A 284 4.85 18.95 27.70
N ILE A 285 3.58 18.97 27.29
CA ILE A 285 2.63 17.88 27.57
C ILE A 285 3.06 16.58 26.86
N GLN A 286 3.64 16.71 25.67
CA GLN A 286 4.03 15.55 24.86
C GLN A 286 5.50 15.22 25.10
N GLU A 287 5.76 14.03 25.61
CA GLU A 287 7.11 13.49 25.77
C GLU A 287 7.48 12.68 24.54
N PHE A 288 8.74 12.80 24.12
CA PHE A 288 9.27 12.10 22.95
C PHE A 288 10.44 11.20 23.34
N ALA A 289 10.48 10.04 22.70
CA ALA A 289 11.63 9.17 22.66
C ALA A 289 12.04 8.92 21.21
N VAL A 290 13.27 8.45 21.03
CA VAL A 290 13.83 8.14 19.72
C VAL A 290 14.53 6.78 19.78
N MET A 291 14.16 5.90 18.86
CA MET A 291 14.79 4.59 18.69
C MET A 291 15.34 4.49 17.26
N GLU A 292 16.51 3.88 17.12
CA GLU A 292 17.23 3.76 15.84
C GLU A 292 17.70 2.33 15.60
N SER A 293 17.67 1.93 14.34
CA SER A 293 18.32 0.75 13.76
C SER A 293 19.33 1.21 12.69
N THR A 294 20.01 0.26 12.06
CA THR A 294 21.05 0.54 11.04
C THR A 294 20.54 1.50 9.95
N HIS A 295 19.32 1.29 9.43
CA HIS A 295 18.78 2.09 8.31
C HIS A 295 17.64 3.02 8.73
N CYS A 296 16.99 2.80 9.87
CA CYS A 296 15.74 3.48 10.24
C CYS A 296 15.82 4.15 11.61
N ARG A 297 15.16 5.30 11.74
CA ARG A 297 14.94 5.99 13.02
C ARG A 297 13.46 6.27 13.20
N ILE A 298 12.93 6.05 14.40
CA ILE A 298 11.56 6.43 14.76
C ILE A 298 11.63 7.44 15.90
N VAL A 299 11.14 8.65 15.63
CA VAL A 299 10.83 9.68 16.63
C VAL A 299 9.36 9.51 17.02
N TYR A 300 9.06 9.24 18.29
CA TYR A 300 7.69 8.92 18.71
C TYR A 300 7.32 9.54 20.05
N VAL A 301 6.03 9.82 20.20
CA VAL A 301 5.44 10.23 21.47
C VAL A 301 5.37 9.03 22.42
N THR A 302 5.71 9.24 23.70
CA THR A 302 5.64 8.23 24.77
C THR A 302 4.46 8.48 25.73
N GLY A 303 4.30 7.62 26.74
CA GLY A 303 3.27 7.77 27.77
C GLY A 303 1.89 7.22 27.37
N GLU A 304 0.84 7.59 28.10
CA GLU A 304 -0.52 7.02 27.97
C GLU A 304 -1.13 7.22 26.58
N GLN A 305 -0.75 8.31 25.89
CA GLN A 305 -1.21 8.63 24.54
C GLN A 305 -0.18 8.28 23.47
N GLY A 306 0.97 7.71 23.84
CA GLY A 306 2.10 7.43 22.96
C GLY A 306 2.17 5.98 22.49
N LEU A 307 3.33 5.63 21.94
CA LEU A 307 3.69 4.27 21.56
C LEU A 307 4.53 3.61 22.66
N GLY A 308 4.34 2.31 22.86
CA GLY A 308 5.21 1.51 23.73
C GLY A 308 6.52 1.14 23.03
N GLU A 309 7.58 0.95 23.81
CA GLU A 309 8.92 0.60 23.31
C GLU A 309 8.92 -0.68 22.47
N ASP A 310 8.27 -1.74 22.95
CA ASP A 310 8.18 -3.02 22.21
C ASP A 310 7.49 -2.86 20.85
N GLN A 311 6.48 -1.99 20.79
CA GLN A 311 5.80 -1.68 19.53
C GLN A 311 6.74 -0.97 18.55
N VAL A 312 7.50 0.01 19.01
CA VAL A 312 8.46 0.74 18.17
C VAL A 312 9.60 -0.18 17.72
N ARG A 313 10.12 -1.03 18.61
CA ARG A 313 11.12 -2.06 18.27
C ARG A 313 10.61 -2.98 17.16
N GLY A 314 9.38 -3.50 17.29
CA GLY A 314 8.77 -4.34 16.26
C GLY A 314 8.58 -3.64 14.91
N LEU A 315 8.31 -2.32 14.91
CA LEU A 315 8.24 -1.52 13.69
C LEU A 315 9.62 -1.35 13.02
N LEU A 316 10.69 -1.16 13.79
CA LEU A 316 12.06 -1.12 13.27
C LEU A 316 12.49 -2.48 12.72
N GLU A 317 12.19 -3.58 13.41
CA GLU A 317 12.44 -4.94 12.91
C GLU A 317 11.73 -5.20 11.58
N LEU A 318 10.47 -4.78 11.47
CA LEU A 318 9.69 -4.88 10.23
C LEU A 318 10.33 -4.05 9.10
N ALA A 319 10.81 -2.85 9.39
CA ALA A 319 11.46 -1.99 8.42
C ALA A 319 12.76 -2.61 7.89
N GLU A 320 13.63 -3.08 8.79
CA GLU A 320 14.89 -3.73 8.44
C GLU A 320 14.67 -5.02 7.64
N THR A 321 13.70 -5.85 8.05
CA THR A 321 13.32 -7.06 7.31
C THR A 321 12.82 -6.74 5.91
N SER A 322 12.07 -5.64 5.75
CA SER A 322 11.55 -5.19 4.46
C SER A 322 12.68 -4.72 3.53
N ILE A 323 13.65 -3.96 4.06
CA ILE A 323 14.82 -3.47 3.31
C ILE A 323 15.69 -4.64 2.87
N ASP A 324 16.07 -5.54 3.78
CA ASP A 324 16.92 -6.69 3.46
C ASP A 324 16.24 -7.65 2.50
N GLY A 325 14.95 -7.94 2.70
CA GLY A 325 14.16 -8.77 1.80
C GLY A 325 14.10 -8.21 0.38
N PHE A 326 13.98 -6.88 0.23
CA PHE A 326 14.05 -6.23 -1.07
C PHE A 326 15.44 -6.35 -1.70
N LYS A 327 16.51 -6.15 -0.93
CA LYS A 327 17.90 -6.28 -1.42
C LYS A 327 18.17 -7.70 -1.94
N ILE A 328 17.82 -8.73 -1.15
CA ILE A 328 18.03 -10.14 -1.50
C ILE A 328 17.30 -10.53 -2.79
N GLU A 329 16.13 -9.95 -3.05
CA GLU A 329 15.32 -10.33 -4.21
C GLU A 329 15.66 -9.51 -5.47
N TYR A 330 15.85 -8.20 -5.33
CA TYR A 330 15.85 -7.28 -6.48
C TYR A 330 17.16 -6.52 -6.68
N VAL A 331 18.14 -6.73 -5.80
CA VAL A 331 19.44 -6.04 -5.87
C VAL A 331 20.58 -7.06 -5.92
N ASP A 332 20.77 -7.79 -4.83
CA ASP A 332 21.89 -8.73 -4.63
C ASP A 332 22.05 -9.74 -5.77
N PRO A 333 20.98 -10.33 -6.38
CA PRO A 333 21.14 -11.28 -7.48
C PRO A 333 21.68 -10.67 -8.77
N TYR A 334 21.53 -9.35 -8.93
CA TYR A 334 21.89 -8.64 -10.16
C TYR A 334 23.15 -7.81 -10.02
N MET A 335 23.68 -7.68 -8.80
CA MET A 335 24.89 -6.91 -8.54
C MET A 335 26.06 -7.40 -9.38
N ASP A 336 26.64 -6.49 -10.15
CA ASP A 336 27.91 -6.69 -10.82
C ASP A 336 28.75 -5.42 -10.72
N ALA A 337 30.07 -5.56 -10.87
CA ALA A 337 31.02 -4.49 -10.60
C ALA A 337 30.94 -3.33 -11.61
N VAL A 338 30.11 -3.42 -12.67
CA VAL A 338 30.19 -2.54 -13.84
C VAL A 338 28.88 -1.84 -14.18
N THR A 339 27.74 -2.53 -14.07
CA THR A 339 26.46 -2.10 -14.66
C THR A 339 25.31 -2.02 -13.65
N PHE A 340 25.32 -2.84 -12.61
CA PHE A 340 24.23 -2.86 -11.63
C PHE A 340 24.77 -2.75 -10.18
N THR A 341 24.76 -1.53 -9.65
CA THR A 341 25.22 -1.23 -8.28
C THR A 341 24.09 -1.27 -7.27
N ASP A 342 24.41 -1.49 -5.99
CA ASP A 342 23.47 -1.22 -4.89
C ASP A 342 23.44 0.28 -4.60
N ASN A 343 22.26 0.88 -4.73
CA ASN A 343 22.06 2.31 -4.47
C ASN A 343 21.39 2.57 -3.11
N ILE A 344 21.05 1.53 -2.36
CA ILE A 344 20.42 1.63 -1.04
C ILE A 344 21.53 1.94 -0.02
N PRO A 345 21.43 3.04 0.75
CA PRO A 345 22.46 3.40 1.73
C PRO A 345 22.66 2.31 2.79
N ASP A 346 23.90 2.07 3.21
CA ASP A 346 24.25 1.09 4.26
C ASP A 346 24.02 1.61 5.70
N GLY A 347 23.56 2.85 5.86
CA GLY A 347 23.31 3.47 7.16
C GLY A 347 21.98 4.22 7.21
N LEU A 348 21.77 5.02 8.25
CA LEU A 348 20.50 5.70 8.52
C LEU A 348 20.01 6.49 7.30
N CYS A 349 18.92 6.01 6.71
CA CYS A 349 18.37 6.56 5.47
C CYS A 349 16.86 6.83 5.52
N ILE A 350 16.15 6.32 6.53
CA ILE A 350 14.73 6.60 6.75
C ILE A 350 14.51 7.07 8.18
N GLU A 351 13.76 8.16 8.33
CA GLU A 351 13.32 8.67 9.62
C GLU A 351 11.79 8.79 9.64
N TYR A 352 11.15 8.23 10.65
CA TYR A 352 9.72 8.30 10.88
C TYR A 352 9.44 9.29 12.00
N PHE A 353 8.46 10.16 11.81
CA PHE A 353 7.91 10.98 12.88
C PHE A 353 6.50 10.54 13.23
N PHE A 354 6.34 9.92 14.40
CA PHE A 354 5.09 9.52 15.00
C PHE A 354 4.72 10.49 16.13
N GLY A 355 4.30 11.68 15.71
CA GLY A 355 3.87 12.75 16.60
C GLY A 355 2.49 12.52 17.25
N PRO A 356 1.99 13.51 18.03
CA PRO A 356 0.81 13.36 18.87
C PRO A 356 -0.45 13.02 18.07
N PHE A 357 -1.09 11.88 18.36
CA PHE A 357 -2.28 11.43 17.63
C PHE A 357 -3.38 12.50 17.60
N GLU A 358 -4.10 12.57 16.48
CA GLU A 358 -5.31 13.40 16.31
C GLU A 358 -5.09 14.94 16.42
N HIS A 359 -3.84 15.39 16.61
CA HIS A 359 -3.48 16.81 16.67
C HIS A 359 -2.78 17.30 15.39
N LYS A 360 -3.56 17.46 14.30
CA LYS A 360 -3.05 17.88 12.97
C LYS A 360 -2.20 19.16 13.01
N ARG A 361 -2.59 20.14 13.83
CA ARG A 361 -1.86 21.41 13.97
C ARG A 361 -0.48 21.22 14.61
N SER A 362 -0.35 20.32 15.58
CA SER A 362 0.93 20.01 16.20
C SER A 362 1.89 19.37 15.21
N TYR A 363 1.42 18.44 14.36
CA TYR A 363 2.22 17.92 13.24
C TYR A 363 2.70 19.05 12.32
N GLU A 364 1.87 20.05 12.06
CA GLU A 364 2.33 21.16 11.25
C GLU A 364 3.48 21.93 11.91
N GLN A 365 3.30 22.27 13.18
CA GLN A 365 4.27 23.04 13.94
C GLN A 365 5.58 22.25 14.15
N PHE A 366 5.54 20.95 14.41
CA PHE A 366 6.76 20.15 14.56
C PHE A 366 7.55 20.07 13.25
N LEU A 367 6.89 20.01 12.10
CA LEU A 367 7.60 20.02 10.82
C LEU A 367 8.34 21.35 10.58
N GLU A 368 7.76 22.46 11.03
CA GLU A 368 8.33 23.80 10.89
C GLU A 368 9.39 24.11 11.95
N VAL A 369 9.10 23.82 13.21
CA VAL A 369 9.95 24.17 14.36
C VAL A 369 11.08 23.16 14.54
N TYR A 370 10.81 21.85 14.52
CA TYR A 370 11.86 20.84 14.72
C TYR A 370 12.60 20.56 13.41
N TYR A 371 11.88 20.18 12.35
CA TYR A 371 12.52 19.81 11.09
C TYR A 371 12.94 20.99 10.21
N LYS A 372 12.54 22.23 10.54
CA LYS A 372 12.81 23.45 9.75
C LYS A 372 12.33 23.32 8.31
N ARG A 373 11.17 22.67 8.08
CA ARG A 373 10.56 22.47 6.75
C ARG A 373 9.11 22.98 6.70
N ASN A 374 8.67 23.50 5.56
CA ASN A 374 7.28 23.93 5.33
C ASN A 374 6.42 22.82 4.69
N TRP A 375 5.09 22.89 4.70
CA TRP A 375 4.22 21.88 4.06
C TRP A 375 4.17 21.91 2.54
N GLY A 376 4.76 22.91 1.88
CA GLY A 376 4.81 23.06 0.41
C GLY A 376 3.47 23.44 -0.25
N LYS A 377 3.47 23.49 -1.59
CA LYS A 377 2.37 24.06 -2.42
C LYS A 377 0.99 23.39 -2.29
N PHE A 378 0.91 22.17 -1.76
CA PHE A 378 -0.35 21.42 -1.60
C PHE A 378 -0.68 21.18 -0.12
N ARG A 379 -0.37 22.17 0.74
CA ARG A 379 -0.57 22.11 2.20
C ARG A 379 -1.99 21.65 2.58
N ASP A 380 -3.02 22.34 2.08
CA ASP A 380 -4.39 22.13 2.56
C ASP A 380 -4.90 20.72 2.20
N LYS A 381 -4.67 20.27 0.96
CA LYS A 381 -4.94 18.87 0.55
C LYS A 381 -4.22 17.83 1.42
N ARG A 382 -2.99 18.13 1.86
CA ARG A 382 -2.19 17.24 2.72
C ARG A 382 -2.73 17.15 4.15
N LEU A 383 -3.20 18.28 4.70
CA LEU A 383 -3.80 18.33 6.02
C LEU A 383 -5.21 17.70 6.05
N GLU A 384 -5.95 17.79 4.95
CA GLU A 384 -7.27 17.18 4.82
C GLU A 384 -7.21 15.64 4.77
N GLY A 385 -6.28 15.06 4.00
CA GLY A 385 -6.34 13.65 3.62
C GLY A 385 -5.60 12.62 4.47
N HIS A 386 -5.09 12.94 5.66
CA HIS A 386 -4.14 12.07 6.39
C HIS A 386 -2.98 11.58 5.49
N MET A 387 -2.57 12.41 4.52
CA MET A 387 -1.66 11.98 3.47
C MET A 387 -0.22 11.95 3.98
N SER A 388 0.50 10.89 3.62
CA SER A 388 1.93 10.81 3.87
C SER A 388 2.71 11.85 3.07
N ARG A 389 3.83 12.31 3.64
CA ARG A 389 4.91 12.90 2.87
C ARG A 389 6.23 12.17 3.12
N HIS A 390 6.83 11.69 2.03
CA HIS A 390 8.26 11.44 1.96
C HIS A 390 9.00 12.72 1.58
N ARG A 391 9.95 13.13 2.41
CA ARG A 391 10.77 14.33 2.18
C ARG A 391 12.23 13.98 2.26
N LEU A 392 13.06 14.59 1.43
CA LEU A 392 14.49 14.55 1.65
C LEU A 392 14.84 15.41 2.88
N LEU A 393 15.35 14.79 3.94
CA LEU A 393 15.93 15.50 5.09
C LEU A 393 17.36 15.93 4.79
N ALA A 394 18.14 14.99 4.26
CA ALA A 394 19.53 15.12 3.86
C ALA A 394 19.75 14.29 2.58
N PRO A 395 20.86 14.45 1.83
CA PRO A 395 21.09 13.78 0.54
C PRO A 395 20.78 12.27 0.52
N HIS A 396 20.95 11.58 1.65
CA HIS A 396 20.67 10.15 1.79
C HIS A 396 19.66 9.80 2.89
N ARG A 397 18.95 10.78 3.46
CA ARG A 397 17.97 10.57 4.54
C ARG A 397 16.59 11.07 4.15
N LYS A 398 15.58 10.22 4.24
CA LYS A 398 14.18 10.53 3.96
C LYS A 398 13.38 10.65 5.26
N LEU A 399 12.58 11.69 5.40
CA LEU A 399 11.55 11.81 6.44
C LEU A 399 10.25 11.25 5.91
N SER A 400 9.72 10.26 6.61
CA SER A 400 8.32 9.86 6.63
C SER A 400 7.58 10.73 7.65
N TYR A 401 6.73 11.63 7.16
CA TYR A 401 5.91 12.50 7.99
C TYR A 401 4.43 12.30 7.65
N MET A 402 3.66 11.71 8.56
CA MET A 402 2.22 11.50 8.36
C MET A 402 1.44 11.69 9.65
N THR A 403 0.31 12.41 9.58
CA THR A 403 -0.58 12.58 10.73
C THR A 403 -1.20 11.26 11.13
N LEU A 404 -1.00 10.84 12.38
CA LEU A 404 -1.55 9.60 12.90
C LEU A 404 -2.89 9.82 13.62
N GLY A 405 -3.77 8.83 13.53
CA GLY A 405 -4.94 8.68 14.41
C GLY A 405 -4.75 7.48 15.35
N LYS A 406 -5.56 7.39 16.41
CA LYS A 406 -5.45 6.28 17.39
C LYS A 406 -5.65 4.89 16.78
N SER A 407 -6.25 4.82 15.61
CA SER A 407 -6.55 3.59 14.89
C SER A 407 -5.68 3.40 13.64
N SER A 408 -4.63 4.23 13.45
CA SER A 408 -3.68 4.12 12.34
C SER A 408 -2.95 2.77 12.38
N ASP A 409 -2.71 2.23 11.20
CA ASP A 409 -1.97 1.00 10.98
C ASP A 409 -0.49 1.30 10.79
N LEU A 410 0.28 1.28 11.88
CA LEU A 410 1.67 1.72 11.87
C LEU A 410 2.55 0.80 11.02
N GLU A 411 2.29 -0.50 11.03
CA GLU A 411 2.97 -1.49 10.20
C GLU A 411 2.76 -1.20 8.70
N GLY A 412 1.51 -0.89 8.32
CA GLY A 412 1.17 -0.48 6.96
C GLY A 412 1.88 0.80 6.54
N ILE A 413 2.00 1.77 7.45
CA ILE A 413 2.70 3.03 7.20
C ILE A 413 4.19 2.77 6.99
N VAL A 414 4.83 2.03 7.89
CA VAL A 414 6.26 1.72 7.82
C VAL A 414 6.59 0.98 6.52
N THR A 415 5.89 -0.10 6.19
CA THR A 415 6.18 -0.88 4.98
C THR A 415 5.95 -0.09 3.69
N HIS A 416 4.87 0.70 3.63
CA HIS A 416 4.57 1.55 2.48
C HIS A 416 5.69 2.56 2.27
N HIS A 417 6.16 3.16 3.36
CA HIS A 417 7.20 4.17 3.34
C HIS A 417 8.60 3.62 3.08
N VAL A 418 8.90 2.41 3.56
CA VAL A 418 10.08 1.65 3.13
C VAL A 418 10.04 1.48 1.61
N GLY A 419 8.92 1.08 1.01
CA GLY A 419 8.84 0.94 -0.44
C GLY A 419 9.07 2.25 -1.21
N HIS A 420 8.57 3.39 -0.72
CA HIS A 420 8.91 4.69 -1.29
C HIS A 420 10.41 5.04 -1.19
N ALA A 421 11.03 4.77 -0.04
CA ALA A 421 12.45 5.00 0.15
C ALA A 421 13.29 4.11 -0.78
N LEU A 422 12.97 2.81 -0.82
CA LEU A 422 13.61 1.82 -1.68
C LEU A 422 13.47 2.20 -3.14
N ALA A 423 12.29 2.62 -3.60
CA ALA A 423 12.13 3.13 -4.95
C ALA A 423 13.14 4.26 -5.20
N SER A 424 13.22 5.23 -4.29
CA SER A 424 14.01 6.46 -4.47
C SER A 424 15.49 6.16 -4.55
N PHE A 425 15.98 5.28 -3.70
CA PHE A 425 17.37 4.86 -3.73
C PHE A 425 17.65 3.96 -4.92
N GLN A 426 16.90 2.87 -5.08
CA GLN A 426 17.19 1.82 -6.05
C GLN A 426 17.06 2.30 -7.51
N TYR A 427 16.00 3.03 -7.82
CA TYR A 427 15.68 3.40 -9.21
C TYR A 427 16.12 4.83 -9.57
N ASN A 428 16.22 5.73 -8.60
CA ASN A 428 16.52 7.15 -8.85
C ASN A 428 17.77 7.66 -8.11
N ALA A 429 18.59 6.77 -7.55
CA ALA A 429 19.83 7.11 -6.83
C ALA A 429 19.65 8.21 -5.75
N GLY A 430 18.50 8.21 -5.05
CA GLY A 430 18.14 9.20 -4.03
C GLY A 430 17.46 10.47 -4.57
N GLY A 431 17.36 10.63 -5.88
CA GLY A 431 16.68 11.73 -6.57
C GLY A 431 15.17 11.84 -6.29
N GLY A 432 14.57 12.95 -6.72
CA GLY A 432 13.12 13.19 -6.62
C GLY A 432 12.32 12.51 -7.73
N PHE A 433 11.17 11.93 -7.39
CA PHE A 433 10.28 11.20 -8.32
C PHE A 433 9.10 12.01 -8.85
N GLU A 434 9.20 13.33 -8.87
CA GLU A 434 8.04 14.17 -9.24
C GLU A 434 7.52 13.89 -10.67
N GLN A 435 8.25 13.12 -11.48
CA GLN A 435 7.95 12.88 -12.89
C GLN A 435 7.51 11.46 -13.25
N MET A 436 7.72 10.44 -12.40
CA MET A 436 7.16 9.08 -12.55
C MET A 436 6.50 8.63 -11.25
N ALA A 437 5.39 9.27 -10.90
CA ALA A 437 4.77 9.09 -9.58
C ALA A 437 4.23 7.67 -9.33
N TRP A 438 3.88 6.94 -10.40
CA TRP A 438 3.35 5.57 -10.28
C TRP A 438 4.38 4.58 -9.71
N LEU A 439 5.67 4.76 -10.00
CA LEU A 439 6.70 3.77 -9.63
C LEU A 439 6.91 3.73 -8.10
N PRO A 440 7.10 4.86 -7.40
CA PRO A 440 7.17 4.85 -5.94
C PRO A 440 5.93 4.26 -5.27
N GLU A 441 4.73 4.53 -5.79
CA GLU A 441 3.48 3.94 -5.29
C GLU A 441 3.47 2.43 -5.54
N ALA A 442 3.84 1.98 -6.73
CA ALA A 442 3.88 0.56 -7.07
C ALA A 442 4.83 -0.22 -6.14
N VAL A 443 6.02 0.30 -5.88
CA VAL A 443 6.99 -0.32 -4.95
C VAL A 443 6.47 -0.28 -3.52
N ALA A 444 5.84 0.83 -3.09
CA ALA A 444 5.22 0.93 -1.77
C ALA A 444 4.14 -0.13 -1.56
N TYR A 445 3.24 -0.31 -2.52
CA TYR A 445 2.23 -1.36 -2.48
C TYR A 445 2.82 -2.75 -2.55
N HIS A 446 3.85 -2.95 -3.38
CA HIS A 446 4.54 -4.22 -3.46
C HIS A 446 5.10 -4.64 -2.11
N VAL A 447 5.87 -3.76 -1.46
CA VAL A 447 6.47 -4.05 -0.15
C VAL A 447 5.39 -4.30 0.92
N SER A 448 4.36 -3.44 1.02
CA SER A 448 3.29 -3.64 1.99
C SER A 448 2.50 -4.94 1.74
N LEU A 449 2.20 -5.29 0.49
CA LEU A 449 1.47 -6.53 0.18
C LEU A 449 2.34 -7.77 0.43
N GLU A 450 3.63 -7.72 0.10
CA GLU A 450 4.56 -8.81 0.34
C GLU A 450 4.79 -9.08 1.84
N MET A 451 4.82 -8.04 2.67
CA MET A 451 5.08 -8.16 4.10
C MET A 451 3.80 -8.38 4.91
N LEU A 452 2.69 -7.74 4.53
CA LEU A 452 1.47 -7.64 5.35
C LEU A 452 0.21 -8.22 4.69
N GLY A 453 0.24 -8.50 3.39
CA GLY A 453 -0.95 -8.96 2.66
C GLY A 453 -2.05 -7.92 2.50
N ARG A 454 -1.75 -6.66 2.82
CA ARG A 454 -2.67 -5.51 2.79
C ARG A 454 -1.89 -4.21 2.66
N ASN A 455 -2.54 -3.17 2.11
CA ASN A 455 -2.09 -1.80 2.22
C ASN A 455 -3.20 -0.96 2.85
N SER A 456 -2.86 -0.07 3.76
CA SER A 456 -3.79 0.81 4.47
C SER A 456 -3.40 2.28 4.34
N THR A 457 -2.28 2.55 3.67
CA THR A 457 -1.67 3.87 3.49
C THR A 457 -1.84 4.28 2.04
N HIS A 458 -2.39 5.48 1.83
CA HIS A 458 -2.59 6.04 0.50
C HIS A 458 -1.96 7.43 0.43
N CYS A 459 -1.14 7.68 -0.58
CA CYS A 459 -0.44 8.96 -0.79
C CYS A 459 -1.22 9.95 -1.68
N PHE A 460 -2.34 9.50 -2.23
CA PHE A 460 -3.27 10.28 -3.06
C PHE A 460 -4.72 9.92 -2.70
N THR A 461 -5.69 10.58 -3.35
CA THR A 461 -7.12 10.35 -3.10
C THR A 461 -7.52 8.96 -3.59
N TYR A 462 -7.63 8.02 -2.65
CA TYR A 462 -8.13 6.66 -2.89
C TYR A 462 -9.65 6.61 -2.74
N ARG A 463 -10.35 6.08 -3.75
CA ARG A 463 -11.82 6.00 -3.75
C ARG A 463 -12.29 4.57 -3.53
N GLU A 464 -12.81 4.27 -2.34
CA GLU A 464 -13.23 2.89 -2.00
C GLU A 464 -14.32 2.34 -2.93
N GLU A 465 -15.19 3.21 -3.45
CA GLU A 465 -16.26 2.88 -4.40
C GLU A 465 -15.76 2.22 -5.68
N ASP A 466 -14.63 2.69 -6.22
CA ASP A 466 -14.01 2.14 -7.43
C ASP A 466 -13.50 0.71 -7.22
N VAL A 467 -13.13 0.36 -5.99
CA VAL A 467 -12.66 -0.98 -5.62
C VAL A 467 -13.83 -1.94 -5.45
N ARG A 468 -14.95 -1.47 -4.91
CA ARG A 468 -16.11 -2.30 -4.57
C ARG A 468 -16.68 -3.03 -5.78
N ARG A 469 -16.74 -2.39 -6.95
CA ARG A 469 -17.26 -3.01 -8.18
C ARG A 469 -16.48 -4.24 -8.65
N TYR A 470 -15.20 -4.36 -8.29
CA TYR A 470 -14.33 -5.47 -8.70
C TYR A 470 -14.32 -6.65 -7.72
N ARG A 471 -15.02 -6.55 -6.58
CA ARG A 471 -14.97 -7.57 -5.52
C ARG A 471 -15.81 -8.79 -5.82
N LEU A 472 -16.89 -8.61 -6.57
CA LEU A 472 -17.71 -9.71 -7.06
C LEU A 472 -17.15 -10.24 -8.39
N PRO A 473 -17.20 -11.56 -8.63
CA PRO A 473 -17.02 -12.08 -9.97
C PRO A 473 -18.09 -11.46 -10.90
N PRO A 474 -17.79 -11.24 -12.19
CA PRO A 474 -18.76 -10.74 -13.15
C PRO A 474 -20.04 -11.59 -13.12
N LYS A 475 -21.21 -10.96 -13.11
CA LYS A 475 -22.52 -11.66 -13.14
C LYS A 475 -22.69 -12.60 -14.33
N GLU A 476 -21.88 -12.44 -15.37
CA GLU A 476 -21.91 -13.20 -16.61
C GLU A 476 -20.74 -14.18 -16.77
N SER A 477 -19.99 -14.49 -15.70
CA SER A 477 -18.93 -15.51 -15.79
C SER A 477 -19.55 -16.89 -16.07
N PRO A 478 -19.36 -17.47 -17.27
CA PRO A 478 -19.92 -18.79 -17.62
C PRO A 478 -19.38 -19.92 -16.74
N ASP A 479 -18.27 -19.64 -16.02
CA ASP A 479 -17.50 -20.58 -15.21
C ASP A 479 -17.93 -20.68 -13.74
N LEU A 480 -19.10 -20.12 -13.36
CA LEU A 480 -19.72 -20.44 -12.07
C LEU A 480 -20.34 -21.85 -12.12
N GLU A 481 -19.53 -22.86 -12.45
CA GLU A 481 -19.91 -24.26 -12.29
C GLU A 481 -20.23 -24.52 -10.81
N GLU A 482 -21.27 -25.32 -10.58
CA GLU A 482 -21.73 -25.69 -9.24
C GLU A 482 -20.61 -26.44 -8.49
N GLY A 483 -19.85 -25.73 -7.64
CA GLY A 483 -18.70 -26.30 -6.92
C GLY A 483 -17.37 -25.56 -7.10
N VAL A 484 -17.30 -24.56 -7.99
CA VAL A 484 -16.09 -23.73 -8.16
C VAL A 484 -15.96 -22.72 -7.02
N LYS A 485 -14.76 -22.72 -6.41
CA LYS A 485 -14.36 -21.87 -5.29
C LYS A 485 -13.98 -20.48 -5.82
N THR A 486 -14.86 -19.49 -5.74
CA THR A 486 -14.51 -18.10 -5.41
C THR A 486 -15.78 -17.25 -5.42
N ALA A 487 -16.36 -17.03 -4.25
CA ALA A 487 -17.49 -16.11 -4.14
C ALA A 487 -17.05 -14.62 -4.18
N MET A 488 -15.77 -14.34 -3.88
CA MET A 488 -15.20 -12.99 -3.82
C MET A 488 -13.70 -13.00 -4.11
N ARG A 489 -13.23 -11.95 -4.80
CA ARG A 489 -11.83 -11.79 -5.21
C ARG A 489 -10.92 -11.31 -4.08
N GLY A 490 -9.66 -11.75 -4.06
CA GLY A 490 -8.61 -11.22 -3.17
C GLY A 490 -8.03 -9.88 -3.65
N THR A 491 -7.24 -9.19 -2.81
CA THR A 491 -6.65 -7.87 -3.17
C THR A 491 -5.89 -7.88 -4.50
N ARG A 492 -5.04 -8.90 -4.72
CA ARG A 492 -4.24 -9.09 -5.95
C ARG A 492 -5.14 -9.22 -7.19
N GLU A 493 -6.17 -10.05 -7.11
CA GLU A 493 -7.13 -10.24 -8.19
C GLU A 493 -7.96 -8.98 -8.46
N VAL A 494 -8.39 -8.28 -7.40
CA VAL A 494 -9.10 -7.00 -7.51
C VAL A 494 -8.26 -5.97 -8.25
N PHE A 495 -6.97 -5.86 -7.91
CA PHE A 495 -6.06 -4.94 -8.58
C PHE A 495 -5.79 -5.37 -10.02
N ASN A 496 -5.56 -6.66 -10.30
CA ASN A 496 -5.38 -7.14 -11.67
C ASN A 496 -6.63 -6.88 -12.52
N ALA A 497 -7.83 -7.14 -12.00
CA ALA A 497 -9.08 -6.88 -12.70
C ALA A 497 -9.25 -5.38 -13.01
N MET A 498 -9.02 -4.51 -12.03
CA MET A 498 -9.09 -3.07 -12.20
C MET A 498 -8.06 -2.55 -13.21
N ALA A 499 -6.83 -3.04 -13.13
CA ALA A 499 -5.76 -2.68 -14.06
C ALA A 499 -6.06 -3.13 -15.49
N LEU A 500 -6.63 -4.32 -15.67
CA LEU A 500 -6.97 -4.86 -16.99
C LEU A 500 -8.11 -4.07 -17.66
N GLU A 501 -9.12 -3.67 -16.88
CA GLU A 501 -10.30 -2.95 -17.37
C GLU A 501 -10.02 -1.47 -17.62
N GLU A 502 -9.38 -0.78 -16.67
CA GLU A 502 -9.25 0.68 -16.70
C GLU A 502 -7.81 1.20 -16.62
N GLY A 503 -6.83 0.32 -16.43
CA GLY A 503 -5.44 0.71 -16.37
C GLY A 503 -4.97 1.34 -17.69
N PRO A 504 -4.32 2.51 -17.66
CA PRO A 504 -3.79 3.13 -18.86
C PRO A 504 -2.63 2.32 -19.44
N LYS A 505 -2.26 2.63 -20.68
CA LYS A 505 -0.99 2.16 -21.25
C LYS A 505 0.20 2.67 -20.43
N ILE A 506 1.28 1.89 -20.39
CA ILE A 506 2.42 2.19 -19.53
C ILE A 506 3.10 3.54 -19.83
N GLU A 507 3.19 3.94 -21.09
CA GLU A 507 3.74 5.24 -21.50
C GLU A 507 2.89 6.44 -21.08
N VAL A 508 1.57 6.23 -20.95
CA VAL A 508 0.65 7.23 -20.42
C VAL A 508 0.77 7.30 -18.89
N LEU A 509 0.84 6.14 -18.23
CA LEU A 509 1.03 6.06 -16.78
C LEU A 509 2.33 6.74 -16.34
N ALA A 510 3.41 6.53 -17.09
CA ALA A 510 4.72 7.13 -16.83
C ALA A 510 4.70 8.66 -16.82
N LEU A 511 3.74 9.28 -17.50
CA LEU A 511 3.58 10.73 -17.52
C LEU A 511 2.69 11.25 -16.39
N LYS A 512 1.91 10.44 -15.67
CA LYS A 512 1.03 10.96 -14.62
C LYS A 512 1.81 11.46 -13.39
N ARG A 513 1.37 12.59 -12.83
CA ARG A 513 1.84 13.12 -11.54
C ARG A 513 1.04 12.51 -10.39
N LEU A 514 1.57 12.60 -9.17
CA LEU A 514 0.97 11.98 -7.98
C LEU A 514 -0.53 12.29 -7.80
N PHE A 515 -0.93 13.55 -7.94
CA PHE A 515 -2.34 13.96 -7.78
C PHE A 515 -3.21 13.76 -9.03
N GLU A 516 -2.64 13.22 -10.10
CA GLU A 516 -3.35 12.80 -11.31
C GLU A 516 -3.61 11.29 -11.31
N LEU A 517 -3.00 10.54 -10.37
CA LEU A 517 -3.22 9.12 -10.20
C LEU A 517 -4.60 8.85 -9.62
N ASN A 518 -5.28 7.85 -10.17
CA ASN A 518 -6.51 7.26 -9.63
C ASN A 518 -6.25 5.80 -9.20
N ASN A 519 -7.30 5.11 -8.72
CA ASN A 519 -7.17 3.73 -8.27
C ASN A 519 -6.72 2.78 -9.40
N ALA A 520 -7.20 2.96 -10.64
CA ALA A 520 -6.82 2.13 -11.77
C ALA A 520 -5.35 2.33 -12.19
N ASP A 521 -4.85 3.56 -12.10
CA ASP A 521 -3.43 3.88 -12.32
C ASP A 521 -2.53 3.18 -11.30
N LEU A 522 -2.95 3.17 -10.04
CA LEU A 522 -2.25 2.48 -8.97
C LEU A 522 -2.28 0.97 -9.16
N ALA A 523 -3.46 0.41 -9.43
CA ALA A 523 -3.63 -1.02 -9.67
C ALA A 523 -2.76 -1.48 -10.85
N LYS A 524 -2.74 -0.69 -11.94
CA LYS A 524 -1.86 -0.89 -13.09
C LYS A 524 -0.39 -0.77 -12.68
N GLY A 525 0.00 0.27 -11.96
CA GLY A 525 1.38 0.48 -11.52
C GLY A 525 1.91 -0.69 -10.69
N TRP A 526 1.15 -1.12 -9.68
CA TRP A 526 1.50 -2.28 -8.86
C TRP A 526 1.56 -3.57 -9.69
N SER A 527 0.50 -3.89 -10.45
CA SER A 527 0.43 -5.14 -11.23
C SER A 527 1.56 -5.23 -12.26
N PHE A 528 1.90 -4.09 -12.89
CA PHE A 528 2.98 -4.00 -13.84
C PHE A 528 4.36 -4.11 -13.19
N TYR A 529 4.55 -3.49 -12.02
CA TYR A 529 5.77 -3.67 -11.24
C TYR A 529 5.98 -5.13 -10.85
N ASP A 530 4.93 -5.80 -10.37
CA ASP A 530 4.99 -7.22 -9.99
C ASP A 530 5.33 -8.12 -11.18
N TYR A 531 4.80 -7.81 -12.38
CA TYR A 531 5.19 -8.48 -13.63
C TYR A 531 6.69 -8.34 -13.93
N LEU A 532 7.23 -7.12 -13.85
CA LEU A 532 8.64 -6.88 -14.13
C LEU A 532 9.53 -7.63 -13.15
N CYS A 533 9.18 -7.60 -11.86
CA CYS A 533 9.88 -8.30 -10.81
C CYS A 533 9.85 -9.82 -11.00
N ARG A 534 8.66 -10.40 -11.27
CA ARG A 534 8.47 -11.86 -11.31
C ARG A 534 8.84 -12.52 -12.63
N LYS A 535 8.66 -11.83 -13.76
CA LYS A 535 8.85 -12.42 -15.11
C LYS A 535 10.03 -11.86 -15.87
N LYS A 536 10.56 -10.68 -15.51
CA LYS A 536 11.67 -10.04 -16.26
C LYS A 536 12.97 -9.92 -15.49
N GLY A 537 12.96 -10.13 -14.17
CA GLY A 537 14.17 -10.18 -13.35
C GLY A 537 15.09 -8.96 -13.57
N LYS A 538 16.36 -9.19 -13.90
CA LYS A 538 17.36 -8.14 -14.13
C LYS A 538 16.92 -7.11 -15.17
N VAL A 539 16.43 -7.58 -16.32
CA VAL A 539 15.96 -6.71 -17.42
C VAL A 539 14.85 -5.78 -16.93
N GLY A 540 13.91 -6.30 -16.12
CA GLY A 540 12.87 -5.49 -15.51
C GLY A 540 13.42 -4.42 -14.58
N GLN A 541 14.40 -4.76 -13.74
CA GLN A 541 15.04 -3.79 -12.82
C GLN A 541 15.81 -2.70 -13.57
N GLU A 542 16.56 -3.06 -14.61
CA GLU A 542 17.30 -2.11 -15.46
C GLU A 542 16.35 -1.18 -16.22
N TRP A 543 15.24 -1.72 -16.72
CA TRP A 543 14.21 -0.94 -17.41
C TRP A 543 13.56 0.10 -16.48
N LEU A 544 13.29 -0.27 -15.22
CA LEU A 544 12.79 0.65 -14.20
C LEU A 544 13.80 1.74 -13.85
N ARG A 545 15.09 1.40 -13.71
CA ARG A 545 16.19 2.35 -13.51
C ARG A 545 16.30 3.33 -14.68
N ALA A 546 16.20 2.85 -15.91
CA ALA A 546 16.24 3.68 -17.11
C ALA A 546 15.08 4.68 -17.13
N GLY A 547 13.85 4.22 -16.88
CA GLY A 547 12.66 5.08 -16.80
C GLY A 547 12.83 6.17 -15.74
N ALA A 548 13.23 5.80 -14.53
CA ALA A 548 13.47 6.75 -13.45
C ALA A 548 14.57 7.77 -13.78
N ARG A 549 15.66 7.35 -14.42
CA ARG A 549 16.73 8.25 -14.90
C ARG A 549 16.19 9.27 -15.93
N PHE A 550 15.44 8.80 -16.92
CA PHE A 550 14.88 9.67 -17.96
C PHE A 550 13.74 10.56 -17.44
N SER A 551 13.14 10.20 -16.30
CA SER A 551 12.11 11.01 -15.67
C SER A 551 12.62 12.39 -15.26
N ALA A 552 13.93 12.67 -15.23
CA ALA A 552 14.44 14.03 -15.05
C ALA A 552 14.01 14.98 -16.19
N ASN A 553 13.78 14.48 -17.41
CA ASN A 553 13.39 15.25 -18.58
C ASN A 553 12.08 14.75 -19.19
N ARG A 554 10.94 15.21 -18.66
CA ARG A 554 9.60 14.84 -19.11
C ARG A 554 9.37 14.83 -20.62
N ASN A 555 9.90 15.83 -21.32
CA ASN A 555 9.63 16.02 -22.75
C ASN A 555 10.27 14.92 -23.60
N LYS A 556 11.32 14.28 -23.07
CA LYS A 556 12.03 13.18 -23.72
C LYS A 556 11.84 11.83 -23.04
N LEU A 557 11.16 11.80 -21.88
CA LEU A 557 10.98 10.58 -21.10
C LEU A 557 10.49 9.41 -21.97
N VAL A 558 9.39 9.60 -22.71
CA VAL A 558 8.81 8.50 -23.50
C VAL A 558 9.70 8.11 -24.68
N SER A 559 10.38 9.05 -25.35
CA SER A 559 11.26 8.73 -26.47
C SER A 559 12.52 8.00 -26.03
N ASP A 560 13.21 8.53 -25.01
CA ASP A 560 14.48 7.99 -24.54
C ASP A 560 14.26 6.64 -23.84
N TRP A 561 13.13 6.49 -23.14
CA TRP A 561 12.76 5.22 -22.53
C TRP A 561 12.36 4.17 -23.57
N ARG A 562 11.74 4.57 -24.69
CA ARG A 562 11.40 3.67 -25.79
C ARG A 562 12.66 3.06 -26.40
N GLU A 563 13.66 3.89 -26.74
CA GLU A 563 14.94 3.45 -27.30
C GLU A 563 15.61 2.39 -26.41
N VAL A 564 15.74 2.67 -25.10
CA VAL A 564 16.30 1.69 -24.15
C VAL A 564 15.41 0.46 -23.99
N SER A 565 14.09 0.57 -24.17
CA SER A 565 13.19 -0.58 -24.11
C SER A 565 13.39 -1.51 -25.30
N GLU A 566 13.60 -0.98 -26.50
CA GLU A 566 13.84 -1.76 -27.71
C GLU A 566 15.11 -2.60 -27.55
N ASP A 567 16.18 -1.99 -27.02
CA ASP A 567 17.43 -2.68 -26.71
C ASP A 567 17.27 -3.74 -25.61
N LEU A 568 16.68 -3.38 -24.46
CA LEU A 568 16.59 -4.27 -23.29
C LEU A 568 15.67 -5.48 -23.52
N PHE A 569 14.62 -5.31 -24.32
CA PHE A 569 13.66 -6.38 -24.61
C PHE A 569 13.91 -7.06 -25.96
N GLU A 570 14.93 -6.63 -26.71
CA GLU A 570 15.27 -7.13 -28.05
C GLU A 570 14.07 -7.04 -29.02
N ILE A 571 13.38 -5.89 -29.01
CA ILE A 571 12.19 -5.64 -29.84
C ILE A 571 12.51 -4.55 -30.87
N GLU A 572 12.83 -4.96 -32.09
CA GLU A 572 13.11 -4.03 -33.20
C GLU A 572 11.88 -3.81 -34.11
N GLY A 573 11.69 -2.57 -34.56
CA GLY A 573 10.72 -2.23 -35.61
C GLY A 573 9.24 -2.36 -35.22
N GLN A 574 8.94 -2.58 -33.94
CA GLN A 574 7.59 -2.73 -33.39
C GLN A 574 7.33 -1.73 -32.27
N ASP A 575 6.07 -1.54 -31.89
CA ASP A 575 5.73 -0.73 -30.72
C ASP A 575 6.09 -1.47 -29.43
N VAL A 576 7.32 -1.27 -28.95
CA VAL A 576 7.87 -1.95 -27.76
C VAL A 576 6.98 -1.82 -26.53
N PHE A 577 6.39 -0.65 -26.26
CA PHE A 577 5.53 -0.47 -25.09
C PHE A 577 4.24 -1.26 -25.21
N LYS A 578 3.64 -1.33 -26.41
CA LYS A 578 2.49 -2.21 -26.66
C LYS A 578 2.86 -3.67 -26.44
N MET A 579 4.02 -4.12 -26.91
CA MET A 579 4.47 -5.51 -26.71
C MET A 579 4.67 -5.86 -25.23
N ILE A 580 5.29 -4.96 -24.46
CA ILE A 580 5.47 -5.14 -23.02
C ILE A 580 4.10 -5.11 -22.31
N ASP A 581 3.19 -4.21 -22.68
CA ASP A 581 1.83 -4.15 -22.13
C ASP A 581 1.02 -5.41 -22.44
N ASP A 582 1.10 -5.95 -23.66
CA ASP A 582 0.40 -7.18 -24.05
C ASP A 582 0.91 -8.39 -23.25
N ALA A 583 2.23 -8.49 -23.05
CA ALA A 583 2.84 -9.53 -22.20
C ALA A 583 2.43 -9.38 -20.72
N TRP A 584 2.36 -8.14 -20.20
CA TRP A 584 1.82 -7.89 -18.87
C TRP A 584 0.34 -8.29 -18.76
N ARG A 585 -0.50 -7.98 -19.77
CA ARG A 585 -1.92 -8.36 -19.76
C ARG A 585 -2.10 -9.86 -19.68
N GLN A 586 -1.25 -10.64 -20.36
CA GLN A 586 -1.27 -12.09 -20.25
C GLN A 586 -0.94 -12.54 -18.82
N PHE A 587 0.13 -12.01 -18.24
CA PHE A 587 0.52 -12.30 -16.85
C PHE A 587 -0.57 -11.92 -15.83
N ALA A 588 -1.22 -10.77 -15.99
CA ALA A 588 -2.28 -10.32 -15.10
C ALA A 588 -3.57 -11.16 -15.22
N ARG A 589 -3.84 -11.75 -16.38
CA ARG A 589 -5.01 -12.61 -16.62
C ARG A 589 -4.86 -14.00 -16.04
N THR A 590 -3.66 -14.57 -16.07
CA THR A 590 -3.38 -15.93 -15.57
C THR A 590 -3.16 -15.96 -14.06
N GLY A 591 -3.69 -14.98 -13.30
CA GLY A 591 -3.53 -14.92 -11.85
C GLY A 591 -2.09 -14.80 -11.37
N GLN A 592 -1.17 -14.39 -12.25
CA GLN A 592 0.27 -14.34 -11.98
C GLN A 592 0.88 -15.70 -11.61
N ASP A 593 0.25 -16.77 -12.09
CA ASP A 593 0.75 -18.14 -11.99
C ASP A 593 2.24 -18.19 -12.42
N THR A 594 3.07 -18.67 -11.50
CA THR A 594 4.50 -18.82 -11.79
C THR A 594 4.75 -20.08 -12.61
N SER A 595 3.79 -21.00 -12.67
CA SER A 595 3.87 -22.18 -13.52
C SER A 595 3.56 -21.83 -14.99
N GLY A 596 4.62 -21.71 -15.80
CA GLY A 596 4.51 -21.61 -17.25
C GLY A 596 5.21 -20.39 -17.84
N GLY A 597 6.36 -20.67 -18.47
CA GLY A 597 7.20 -19.79 -19.26
C GLY A 597 8.42 -20.58 -19.69
#